data_AF-A0A0J6YLA4-F1
#
_entry.id   AF-A0A0J6YLA4-F1
#
_cell.length_a   1.000
_cell.length_b   1.000
_cell.length_c   1.000
_cell.angle_alpha   90.00
_cell.angle_beta   90.00
_cell.angle_gamma   90.00
#
_symmetry.space_group_name_H-M   'P 1'
#
loop_
_entity.id
_entity.type
_entity.pdbx_description
1 polymer ?
#
loop_
_entity_poly.entity_id
_entity_poly.type
_entity_poly.pdbx_seq_one_letter_code
_entity_poly.pdbx_strand_id
1 'polypeptide(L)'
;MASALPDNPSLPRLRSDARDLQRRARAGDADAEAFIRRHHPRPDVALPHVALHDAQLALARRYGFPGWPDLVHYLEAAGALGVDPSGVDDSSLDAADRFCAMAVLMYTADDAPPRWAQAADILAAAPAMPAEHVWAAAAAADCGAVRRHLRADAAAAREAGGPLRWTPLMYLCYSRLPVDRTREEILAAATLLLDAGADPNTGYLWRGMAPPFTALTGVFGEGEQGPRRQPRHRYATELARLLLERGAHPADQQALYNRMFRPDDSHLEVLFDHGLATSGPSPWERRLGVAMESREQMWRRQVHWAADHGFTDRLALLERHGIDVSGVEIADQPFPDDPNGRDESGATPLHHAAWEGDLALIERLLAAGADPSAIDDRFGTTPLQWAEHGFQSEAVALLSQWSPE
;
A
#
# COMPACT_ATOMS: atom_id res chain seq x y z
N MET A 1 -16.37 -2.58 -3.72
CA MET A 1 -16.53 -1.14 -3.40
C MET A 1 -15.58 -0.85 -2.25
N ALA A 2 -14.65 0.10 -2.39
CA ALA A 2 -14.03 0.69 -1.21
C ALA A 2 -15.15 1.37 -0.41
N SER A 3 -15.26 1.06 0.87
CA SER A 3 -16.21 1.71 1.75
C SER A 3 -15.97 3.23 1.69
N ALA A 4 -17.02 4.02 1.44
CA ALA A 4 -16.93 5.49 1.34
C ALA A 4 -16.75 6.17 2.71
N LEU A 5 -16.22 5.44 3.70
CA LEU A 5 -15.91 5.96 5.02
C LEU A 5 -14.86 7.07 4.90
N PRO A 6 -14.93 8.09 5.76
CA PRO A 6 -13.85 9.06 5.87
C PRO A 6 -12.60 8.41 6.46
N ASP A 7 -11.44 8.99 6.16
CA ASP A 7 -10.18 8.64 6.81
C ASP A 7 -10.31 8.69 8.34
N ASN A 8 -9.66 7.73 9.01
CA ASN A 8 -9.69 7.53 10.45
C ASN A 8 -11.14 7.49 11.00
N PRO A 9 -11.98 6.55 10.51
CA PRO A 9 -13.39 6.55 10.85
C PRO A 9 -13.59 6.23 12.33
N SER A 10 -14.53 6.93 12.97
CA SER A 10 -14.70 6.91 14.43
C SER A 10 -16.10 6.45 14.84
N LEU A 11 -16.18 5.29 15.50
CA LEU A 11 -17.45 4.75 15.98
C LEU A 11 -18.22 5.72 16.90
N PRO A 12 -17.59 6.41 17.88
CA PRO A 12 -18.28 7.45 18.64
C PRO A 12 -18.91 8.55 17.78
N ARG A 13 -18.19 9.01 16.75
CA ARG A 13 -18.70 10.03 15.81
C ARG A 13 -19.88 9.50 15.01
N LEU A 14 -19.76 8.33 14.39
CA LEU A 14 -20.86 7.73 13.62
C LEU A 14 -22.09 7.40 14.48
N ARG A 15 -21.91 7.06 15.76
CA ARG A 15 -23.03 6.93 16.72
C ARG A 15 -23.71 8.28 16.98
N SER A 16 -22.95 9.37 17.05
CA SER A 16 -23.50 10.72 17.16
C SER A 16 -24.26 11.12 15.89
N ASP A 17 -23.68 10.86 14.72
CA ASP A 17 -24.27 11.18 13.42
C ASP A 17 -25.60 10.44 13.22
N ALA A 18 -25.69 9.16 13.61
CA ALA A 18 -26.95 8.41 13.55
C ALA A 18 -28.05 9.00 14.45
N ARG A 19 -27.69 9.52 15.63
CA ARG A 19 -28.64 10.18 16.54
C ARG A 19 -29.08 11.55 16.02
N ASP A 20 -28.16 12.30 15.41
CA ASP A 20 -28.48 13.56 14.74
C ASP A 20 -29.43 13.32 13.56
N LEU A 21 -29.11 12.36 12.69
CA LEU A 21 -29.95 11.98 11.55
C LEU A 21 -31.37 11.59 12.00
N GLN A 22 -31.49 10.76 13.05
CA GLN A 22 -32.79 10.39 13.62
C GLN A 22 -33.57 11.61 14.10
N ARG A 23 -32.93 12.50 14.87
CA ARG A 23 -33.56 13.70 15.42
C ARG A 23 -34.05 14.63 14.32
N ARG A 24 -33.22 14.89 13.31
CA ARG A 24 -33.55 15.76 12.18
C ARG A 24 -34.69 15.18 11.34
N ALA A 25 -34.65 13.89 11.02
CA ALA A 25 -35.75 13.23 10.30
C ALA A 25 -37.08 13.31 11.06
N ARG A 26 -37.07 13.12 12.39
CA ARG A 26 -38.27 13.30 13.23
C ARG A 26 -38.80 14.74 13.27
N ALA A 27 -37.94 15.72 13.00
CA ALA A 27 -38.31 17.12 12.93
C ALA A 27 -38.81 17.55 11.53
N GLY A 28 -38.90 16.63 10.57
CA GLY A 28 -39.30 16.94 9.19
C GLY A 28 -38.22 17.63 8.36
N ASP A 29 -36.95 17.45 8.73
CA ASP A 29 -35.82 17.96 7.94
C ASP A 29 -35.72 17.23 6.60
N ALA A 30 -35.88 17.97 5.50
CA ALA A 30 -35.97 17.42 4.15
C ALA A 30 -34.70 16.66 3.73
N ASP A 31 -33.51 17.11 4.15
CA ASP A 31 -32.25 16.47 3.81
C ASP A 31 -32.09 15.13 4.56
N ALA A 32 -32.46 15.11 5.84
CA ALA A 32 -32.44 13.90 6.65
C ALA A 32 -33.43 12.85 6.13
N GLU A 33 -34.64 13.27 5.73
CA GLU A 33 -35.61 12.39 5.09
C GLU A 33 -35.10 11.86 3.74
N ALA A 34 -34.54 12.74 2.90
CA ALA A 34 -33.97 12.34 1.61
C ALA A 34 -32.81 11.35 1.77
N PHE A 35 -31.96 11.55 2.78
CA PHE A 35 -30.90 10.61 3.11
C PHE A 35 -31.44 9.23 3.48
N ILE A 36 -32.46 9.16 4.35
CA ILE A 36 -33.10 7.89 4.72
C ILE A 36 -33.77 7.25 3.49
N ARG A 37 -34.48 8.01 2.66
CA ARG A 37 -35.08 7.50 1.41
C ARG A 37 -34.05 6.86 0.49
N ARG A 38 -32.88 7.48 0.38
CA ARG A 38 -31.82 7.02 -0.52
C ARG A 38 -31.16 5.72 -0.04
N HIS A 39 -30.98 5.55 1.27
CA HIS A 39 -30.12 4.49 1.80
C HIS A 39 -30.86 3.40 2.58
N HIS A 40 -32.03 3.68 3.14
CA HIS A 40 -32.83 2.70 3.85
C HIS A 40 -33.54 1.78 2.84
N PRO A 41 -33.58 0.45 3.04
CA PRO A 41 -34.20 -0.48 2.09
C PRO A 41 -35.74 -0.40 2.08
N ARG A 42 -36.35 0.14 3.15
CA ARG A 42 -37.81 0.28 3.31
C ARG A 42 -38.16 1.67 3.88
N PRO A 43 -37.91 2.76 3.15
CA PRO A 43 -38.00 4.09 3.72
C PRO A 43 -39.44 4.49 4.08
N ASP A 44 -40.45 4.01 3.35
CA ASP A 44 -41.85 4.34 3.60
C ASP A 44 -42.37 3.82 4.95
N VAL A 45 -41.77 2.74 5.45
CA VAL A 45 -42.10 2.18 6.79
C VAL A 45 -41.39 2.95 7.89
N ALA A 46 -40.16 3.39 7.63
CA ALA A 46 -39.30 4.03 8.63
C ALA A 46 -39.66 5.50 8.87
N LEU A 47 -39.84 6.29 7.80
CA LEU A 47 -39.96 7.75 7.87
C LEU A 47 -41.04 8.27 8.83
N PRO A 48 -42.26 7.69 8.90
CA PRO A 48 -43.29 8.18 9.80
C PRO A 48 -42.92 8.06 11.30
N HIS A 49 -41.99 7.17 11.66
CA HIS A 49 -41.64 6.87 13.05
C HIS A 49 -40.14 6.61 13.27
N VAL A 50 -39.25 7.26 12.49
CA VAL A 50 -37.81 6.91 12.39
C VAL A 50 -37.21 6.52 13.74
N ALA A 51 -36.91 5.24 13.89
CA ALA A 51 -36.21 4.73 15.06
C ALA A 51 -34.70 4.91 14.89
N LEU A 52 -33.95 4.77 15.99
CA LEU A 52 -32.50 4.92 15.93
C LEU A 52 -31.88 3.83 15.02
N HIS A 53 -32.44 2.63 15.03
CA HIS A 53 -31.97 1.53 14.17
C HIS A 53 -32.20 1.80 12.68
N ASP A 54 -33.24 2.55 12.30
CA ASP A 54 -33.48 2.94 10.91
C ASP A 54 -32.41 3.94 10.43
N ALA A 55 -32.09 4.94 11.27
CA ALA A 55 -31.03 5.92 10.99
C ALA A 55 -29.64 5.24 10.92
N GLN A 56 -29.37 4.33 11.85
CA GLN A 56 -28.15 3.51 11.85
C GLN A 56 -28.04 2.63 10.60
N LEU A 57 -29.13 1.98 10.17
CA LEU A 57 -29.16 1.16 8.97
C LEU A 57 -28.94 2.00 7.71
N ALA A 58 -29.60 3.16 7.60
CA ALA A 58 -29.37 4.10 6.50
C ALA A 58 -27.90 4.56 6.44
N LEU A 59 -27.31 4.89 7.58
CA LEU A 59 -25.91 5.30 7.67
C LEU A 59 -24.94 4.17 7.30
N ALA A 60 -25.15 2.95 7.79
CA ALA A 60 -24.35 1.79 7.41
C ALA A 60 -24.37 1.54 5.90
N ARG A 61 -25.57 1.58 5.30
CA ARG A 61 -25.75 1.38 3.86
C ARG A 61 -25.17 2.51 3.02
N ARG A 62 -25.17 3.75 3.52
CA ARG A 62 -24.46 4.88 2.88
C ARG A 62 -22.97 4.59 2.67
N TYR A 63 -22.37 3.87 3.60
CA TYR A 63 -20.95 3.48 3.57
C TYR A 63 -20.70 2.11 2.94
N GLY A 64 -21.74 1.45 2.40
CA GLY A 64 -21.61 0.17 1.72
C GLY A 64 -21.72 -1.06 2.64
N PHE A 65 -22.07 -0.88 3.91
CA PHE A 65 -22.27 -1.99 4.85
C PHE A 65 -23.73 -2.49 4.82
N PRO A 66 -23.98 -3.81 4.86
CA PRO A 66 -25.33 -4.36 4.84
C PRO A 66 -26.20 -3.89 6.01
N GLY A 67 -25.61 -3.81 7.20
CA GLY A 67 -26.26 -3.31 8.40
C GLY A 67 -25.31 -2.62 9.38
N TRP A 68 -25.90 -2.02 10.42
CA TRP A 68 -25.15 -1.36 11.48
C TRP A 68 -24.18 -2.27 12.23
N PRO A 69 -24.52 -3.54 12.57
CA PRO A 69 -23.56 -4.44 13.21
C PRO A 69 -22.29 -4.68 12.38
N ASP A 70 -22.42 -4.80 11.05
CA ASP A 70 -21.26 -4.98 10.15
C ASP A 70 -20.34 -3.76 10.17
N LEU A 71 -20.94 -2.57 10.13
CA LEU A 71 -20.20 -1.31 10.22
C LEU A 71 -19.52 -1.17 11.59
N VAL A 72 -20.21 -1.49 12.69
CA VAL A 72 -19.61 -1.42 14.04
C VAL A 72 -18.43 -2.37 14.16
N HIS A 73 -18.58 -3.62 13.71
CA HIS A 73 -17.51 -4.62 13.71
C HIS A 73 -16.28 -4.12 12.95
N TYR A 74 -16.48 -3.53 11.77
CA TYR A 74 -15.38 -2.91 11.02
C TYR A 74 -14.74 -1.73 11.77
N LEU A 75 -15.54 -0.82 12.33
CA LEU A 75 -15.03 0.37 13.02
C LEU A 75 -14.25 0.01 14.30
N GLU A 76 -14.62 -1.07 14.99
CA GLU A 76 -13.86 -1.59 16.12
C GLU A 76 -12.50 -2.14 15.67
N ALA A 77 -12.46 -2.88 14.56
CA ALA A 77 -11.20 -3.32 13.95
C ALA A 77 -10.34 -2.14 13.48
N ALA A 78 -10.95 -1.14 12.81
CA ALA A 78 -10.27 0.07 12.37
C ALA A 78 -9.73 0.90 13.55
N GLY A 79 -10.44 0.97 14.67
CA GLY A 79 -9.96 1.65 15.86
C GLY A 79 -8.76 0.94 16.52
N ALA A 80 -8.71 -0.40 16.45
CA ALA A 80 -7.62 -1.19 17.02
C ALA A 80 -6.40 -1.30 16.12
N LEU A 81 -6.60 -1.39 14.80
CA LEU A 81 -5.58 -1.71 13.81
C LEU A 81 -5.25 -0.53 12.88
N GLY A 82 -5.95 0.59 13.04
CA GLY A 82 -5.72 1.82 12.30
C GLY A 82 -4.38 2.44 12.67
N VAL A 83 -3.60 2.75 11.64
CA VAL A 83 -2.39 3.57 11.74
C VAL A 83 -2.49 4.64 10.66
N ASP A 84 -2.12 5.86 11.02
CA ASP A 84 -2.01 6.97 10.07
C ASP A 84 -0.54 7.34 9.92
N PRO A 85 0.20 6.69 8.99
CA PRO A 85 1.59 7.01 8.74
C PRO A 85 1.83 8.48 8.37
N SER A 86 0.86 9.11 7.70
CA SER A 86 0.98 10.51 7.27
C SER A 86 0.80 11.53 8.39
N GLY A 87 0.28 11.10 9.54
CA GLY A 87 0.12 11.94 10.73
C GLY A 87 1.38 11.97 11.62
N VAL A 88 2.45 11.27 11.25
CA VAL A 88 3.69 11.22 12.01
C VAL A 88 4.48 12.52 11.81
N ASP A 89 4.69 13.25 12.90
CA ASP A 89 5.56 14.43 12.92
C ASP A 89 6.98 14.03 13.34
N ASP A 90 7.85 13.81 12.34
CA ASP A 90 9.25 13.41 12.53
C ASP A 90 10.04 14.36 13.45
N SER A 91 9.64 15.64 13.55
CA SER A 91 10.33 16.64 14.38
C SER A 91 10.07 16.47 15.88
N SER A 92 8.97 15.80 16.22
CA SER A 92 8.54 15.54 17.60
C SER A 92 9.07 14.22 18.17
N LEU A 93 9.61 13.35 17.31
CA LEU A 93 10.06 12.01 17.67
C LEU A 93 11.44 12.04 18.34
N ASP A 94 11.65 11.09 19.27
CA ASP A 94 12.99 10.79 19.75
C ASP A 94 13.86 10.14 18.64
N ALA A 95 15.14 9.91 18.94
CA ALA A 95 16.07 9.40 17.94
C ALA A 95 15.70 8.00 17.41
N ALA A 96 15.19 7.11 18.28
CA ALA A 96 14.88 5.73 17.91
C ALA A 96 13.61 5.65 17.07
N ASP A 97 12.60 6.42 17.45
CA ASP A 97 11.35 6.49 16.72
C ASP A 97 11.53 7.23 15.40
N ARG A 98 12.30 8.33 15.38
CA ARG A 98 12.65 9.00 14.13
C ARG A 98 13.42 8.08 13.19
N PHE A 99 14.44 7.35 13.70
CA PHE A 99 15.14 6.35 12.89
C PHE A 99 14.15 5.37 12.23
N CYS A 100 13.23 4.81 12.99
CA CYS A 100 12.29 3.83 12.47
C CYS A 100 11.30 4.43 11.48
N ALA A 101 10.72 5.60 11.77
CA ALA A 101 9.82 6.30 10.86
C ALA A 101 10.49 6.64 9.52
N MET A 102 11.79 6.96 9.55
CA MET A 102 12.56 7.28 8.35
C MET A 102 13.09 6.05 7.62
N ALA A 103 13.28 4.92 8.31
CA ALA A 103 13.84 3.70 7.72
C ALA A 103 12.81 2.88 6.93
N VAL A 104 11.50 3.06 7.17
CA VAL A 104 10.45 2.21 6.60
C VAL A 104 9.65 2.91 5.50
N LEU A 105 9.01 2.12 4.62
CA LEU A 105 7.97 2.66 3.74
C LEU A 105 6.75 3.08 4.56
N MET A 106 6.24 4.28 4.27
CA MET A 106 5.07 4.85 4.95
C MET A 106 3.84 4.90 4.02
N TYR A 107 4.05 4.67 2.73
CA TYR A 107 3.08 4.86 1.67
C TYR A 107 2.54 6.30 1.64
N THR A 108 3.43 7.27 1.87
CA THR A 108 3.13 8.70 1.82
C THR A 108 3.89 9.37 0.68
N ALA A 109 3.58 10.63 0.41
CA ALA A 109 4.32 11.44 -0.56
C ALA A 109 5.75 11.75 -0.12
N ASP A 110 6.21 11.31 1.05
CA ASP A 110 7.56 11.55 1.59
C ASP A 110 8.50 10.37 1.39
N ASP A 111 7.99 9.21 0.96
CA ASP A 111 8.83 8.04 0.68
C ASP A 111 9.79 8.36 -0.47
N ALA A 112 11.09 8.38 -0.18
CA ALA A 112 12.12 8.68 -1.17
C ALA A 112 13.50 8.25 -0.65
N PRO A 113 14.49 8.02 -1.54
CA PRO A 113 15.85 7.66 -1.15
C PRO A 113 16.50 8.58 -0.08
N PRO A 114 16.35 9.93 -0.13
CA PRO A 114 16.90 10.80 0.90
C PRO A 114 16.37 10.51 2.32
N ARG A 115 15.11 10.06 2.44
CA ARG A 115 14.49 9.70 3.72
C ARG A 115 15.23 8.53 4.37
N TRP A 116 15.47 7.46 3.61
CA TRP A 116 16.16 6.27 4.13
C TRP A 116 17.66 6.51 4.34
N ALA A 117 18.29 7.38 3.54
CA ALA A 117 19.66 7.83 3.79
C ALA A 117 19.80 8.54 5.13
N GLN A 118 18.86 9.43 5.47
CA GLN A 118 18.82 10.09 6.77
C GLN A 118 18.61 9.09 7.92
N ALA A 119 17.83 8.02 7.72
CA ALA A 119 17.73 6.94 8.70
C ALA A 119 19.09 6.26 8.94
N ALA A 120 19.88 6.02 7.87
CA ALA A 120 21.22 5.48 8.00
C ALA A 120 22.16 6.44 8.77
N ASP A 121 22.06 7.75 8.55
CA ASP A 121 22.81 8.76 9.31
C ASP A 121 22.46 8.75 10.80
N ILE A 122 21.16 8.64 11.13
CA ILE A 122 20.71 8.54 12.53
C ILE A 122 21.29 7.28 13.19
N LEU A 123 21.25 6.12 12.51
CA LEU A 123 21.82 4.89 13.03
C LEU A 123 23.33 4.97 13.19
N ALA A 124 24.04 5.60 12.25
CA ALA A 124 25.48 5.80 12.32
C ALA A 124 25.88 6.70 13.51
N ALA A 125 25.06 7.72 13.82
CA ALA A 125 25.27 8.59 14.97
C ALA A 125 24.95 7.90 16.32
N ALA A 126 24.07 6.90 16.32
CA ALA A 126 23.62 6.19 17.52
C ALA A 126 23.63 4.66 17.33
N PRO A 127 24.82 4.03 17.17
CA PRO A 127 24.92 2.60 16.83
C PRO A 127 24.45 1.65 17.94
N ALA A 128 24.30 2.14 19.18
CA ALA A 128 23.77 1.35 20.29
C ALA A 128 22.23 1.20 20.27
N MET A 129 21.52 2.05 19.51
CA MET A 129 20.06 2.13 19.48
C MET A 129 19.35 0.79 19.20
N PRO A 130 19.79 -0.06 18.24
CA PRO A 130 19.22 -1.40 18.07
C PRO A 130 19.23 -2.24 19.34
N ALA A 131 20.23 -2.10 20.21
CA ALA A 131 20.31 -2.87 21.45
C ALA A 131 19.28 -2.41 22.50
N GLU A 132 18.72 -1.21 22.37
CA GLU A 132 17.80 -0.61 23.32
C GLU A 132 16.32 -0.84 22.93
N HIS A 133 16.04 -0.89 21.62
CA HIS A 133 14.67 -0.99 21.10
C HIS A 133 14.53 -2.13 20.09
N VAL A 134 13.60 -3.05 20.33
CA VAL A 134 13.38 -4.23 19.47
C VAL A 134 12.88 -3.86 18.07
N TRP A 135 12.06 -2.80 17.94
CA TRP A 135 11.62 -2.31 16.63
C TRP A 135 12.75 -1.67 15.83
N ALA A 136 13.64 -0.92 16.48
CA ALA A 136 14.85 -0.39 15.84
C ALA A 136 15.81 -1.51 15.41
N ALA A 137 15.97 -2.55 16.24
CA ALA A 137 16.73 -3.74 15.86
C ALA A 137 16.18 -4.40 14.60
N ALA A 138 14.85 -4.53 14.50
CA ALA A 138 14.19 -5.15 13.37
C ALA A 138 14.28 -4.28 12.09
N ALA A 139 14.03 -2.96 12.19
CA ALA A 139 14.21 -2.03 11.06
C ALA A 139 15.66 -2.01 10.54
N ALA A 140 16.66 -2.14 11.42
CA ALA A 140 18.07 -2.23 11.05
C ALA A 140 18.51 -3.64 10.59
N ALA A 141 17.61 -4.63 10.64
CA ALA A 141 17.91 -6.05 10.50
C ALA A 141 19.13 -6.50 11.33
N ASP A 142 19.30 -5.95 12.53
CA ASP A 142 20.36 -6.34 13.46
C ASP A 142 19.95 -7.65 14.16
N CYS A 143 20.29 -8.77 13.52
CA CYS A 143 20.01 -10.12 14.02
C CYS A 143 20.59 -10.35 15.43
N GLY A 144 21.74 -9.74 15.75
CA GLY A 144 22.36 -9.84 17.08
C GLY A 144 21.54 -9.15 18.15
N ALA A 145 21.08 -7.93 17.89
CA ALA A 145 20.21 -7.17 18.78
C ALA A 145 18.82 -7.81 18.93
N VAL A 146 18.18 -8.23 17.83
CA VAL A 146 16.91 -8.96 17.84
C VAL A 146 17.03 -10.19 18.75
N ARG A 147 18.08 -11.00 18.59
CA ARG A 147 18.31 -12.18 19.45
C ARG A 147 18.44 -11.84 20.92
N ARG A 148 19.09 -10.73 21.27
CA ARG A 148 19.24 -10.30 22.68
C ARG A 148 17.89 -9.89 23.28
N HIS A 149 17.10 -9.09 22.55
CA HIS A 149 15.75 -8.71 22.97
C HIS A 149 14.88 -9.93 23.22
N LEU A 150 14.83 -10.87 22.28
CA LEU A 150 13.97 -12.07 22.39
C LEU A 150 14.44 -13.06 23.46
N ARG A 151 15.72 -13.06 23.81
CA ARG A 151 16.24 -13.84 24.95
C ARG A 151 15.84 -13.23 26.29
N ALA A 152 15.79 -11.91 26.37
CA ALA A 152 15.34 -11.20 27.56
C ALA A 152 13.82 -11.32 27.72
N ASP A 153 13.09 -11.14 26.62
CA ASP A 153 11.64 -11.30 26.55
C ASP A 153 11.19 -11.75 25.16
N ALA A 154 10.73 -12.98 25.05
CA ALA A 154 10.20 -13.52 23.80
C ALA A 154 8.87 -12.85 23.38
N ALA A 155 8.11 -12.28 24.32
CA ALA A 155 6.86 -11.59 24.00
C ALA A 155 7.09 -10.34 23.14
N ALA A 156 8.28 -9.72 23.22
CA ALA A 156 8.67 -8.57 22.42
C ALA A 156 8.50 -8.78 20.89
N ALA A 157 8.53 -10.03 20.39
CA ALA A 157 8.25 -10.32 18.98
C ALA A 157 6.80 -10.00 18.54
N ARG A 158 5.86 -9.94 19.50
CA ARG A 158 4.43 -9.76 19.27
C ARG A 158 3.92 -8.40 19.73
N GLU A 159 4.73 -7.66 20.46
CA GLU A 159 4.34 -6.39 21.03
C GLU A 159 4.48 -5.27 20.00
N ALA A 160 3.45 -4.43 19.93
CA ALA A 160 3.45 -3.22 19.14
C ALA A 160 4.30 -2.14 19.82
N GLY A 161 5.21 -1.52 19.07
CA GLY A 161 6.06 -0.45 19.56
C GLY A 161 6.43 0.55 18.48
N GLY A 162 7.29 1.50 18.84
CA GLY A 162 7.79 2.53 17.95
C GLY A 162 6.74 3.53 17.44
N PRO A 163 7.10 4.37 16.46
CA PRO A 163 6.28 5.51 16.03
C PRO A 163 4.96 5.12 15.37
N LEU A 164 4.84 3.86 14.92
CA LEU A 164 3.69 3.33 14.18
C LEU A 164 2.90 2.30 14.98
N ARG A 165 3.35 1.99 16.20
CA ARG A 165 2.79 0.91 17.03
C ARG A 165 2.71 -0.40 16.24
N TRP A 166 3.79 -0.72 15.55
CA TRP A 166 3.92 -1.92 14.73
C TRP A 166 4.68 -3.00 15.51
N THR A 167 4.46 -4.25 15.14
CA THR A 167 5.30 -5.35 15.61
C THR A 167 6.69 -5.25 14.99
N PRO A 168 7.75 -5.82 15.60
CA PRO A 168 9.09 -5.78 15.02
C PRO A 168 9.14 -6.39 13.61
N LEU A 169 8.35 -7.42 13.33
CA LEU A 169 8.30 -8.04 12.00
C LEU A 169 7.85 -7.04 10.91
N MET A 170 6.88 -6.17 11.22
CA MET A 170 6.46 -5.11 10.29
C MET A 170 7.60 -4.12 10.00
N TYR A 171 8.35 -3.69 11.02
CA TYR A 171 9.50 -2.81 10.82
C TYR A 171 10.58 -3.45 9.94
N LEU A 172 10.85 -4.75 10.11
CA LEU A 172 11.78 -5.49 9.25
C LEU A 172 11.27 -5.53 7.80
N CYS A 173 10.01 -5.92 7.59
CA CYS A 173 9.42 -6.06 6.26
C CYS A 173 9.34 -4.73 5.48
N TYR A 174 9.06 -3.63 6.17
CA TYR A 174 8.92 -2.32 5.56
C TYR A 174 10.23 -1.53 5.46
N SER A 175 11.32 -1.99 6.07
CA SER A 175 12.61 -1.30 6.05
C SER A 175 13.17 -1.15 4.64
N ARG A 176 13.71 0.03 4.35
CA ARG A 176 14.48 0.43 3.17
C ARG A 176 15.83 1.04 3.56
N LEU A 177 16.27 0.77 4.78
CA LEU A 177 17.53 1.25 5.30
C LEU A 177 18.69 0.82 4.39
N PRO A 178 19.50 1.75 3.85
CA PRO A 178 20.58 1.44 2.92
C PRO A 178 21.84 0.97 3.67
N VAL A 179 21.72 -0.13 4.41
CA VAL A 179 22.83 -0.78 5.13
C VAL A 179 23.25 -2.07 4.43
N ASP A 180 24.54 -2.40 4.56
CA ASP A 180 25.10 -3.62 4.00
C ASP A 180 24.79 -4.84 4.88
N ARG A 181 23.51 -5.22 4.90
CA ARG A 181 23.03 -6.47 5.50
C ARG A 181 22.93 -7.52 4.41
N THR A 182 23.51 -8.68 4.68
CA THR A 182 23.40 -9.85 3.80
C THR A 182 21.98 -10.41 3.83
N ARG A 183 21.66 -11.19 2.81
CA ARG A 183 20.40 -11.94 2.73
C ARG A 183 20.24 -12.84 3.97
N GLU A 184 21.30 -13.55 4.34
CA GLU A 184 21.30 -14.49 5.46
C GLU A 184 21.02 -13.80 6.80
N GLU A 185 21.55 -12.59 7.02
CA GLU A 185 21.28 -11.81 8.24
C GLU A 185 19.82 -11.37 8.35
N ILE A 186 19.24 -10.86 7.25
CA ILE A 186 17.84 -10.44 7.21
C ILE A 186 16.90 -11.63 7.43
N LEU A 187 17.12 -12.73 6.72
CA LEU A 187 16.31 -13.93 6.88
C LEU A 187 16.47 -14.52 8.30
N ALA A 188 17.66 -14.46 8.90
CA ALA A 188 17.86 -14.88 10.27
C ALA A 188 17.12 -13.99 11.28
N ALA A 189 17.10 -12.67 11.09
CA ALA A 189 16.34 -11.75 11.94
C ALA A 189 14.82 -12.02 11.84
N ALA A 190 14.30 -12.18 10.63
CA ALA A 190 12.89 -12.54 10.42
C ALA A 190 12.55 -13.90 11.04
N THR A 191 13.41 -14.90 10.86
CA THR A 191 13.24 -16.25 11.45
C THR A 191 13.19 -16.18 12.97
N LEU A 192 14.09 -15.42 13.61
CA LEU A 192 14.08 -15.24 15.07
C LEU A 192 12.76 -14.65 15.57
N LEU A 193 12.21 -13.65 14.87
CA LEU A 193 10.93 -13.05 15.23
C LEU A 193 9.77 -14.05 15.07
N LEU A 194 9.73 -14.77 13.95
CA LEU A 194 8.70 -15.78 13.67
C LEU A 194 8.77 -16.96 14.64
N ASP A 195 9.96 -17.41 15.02
CA ASP A 195 10.17 -18.48 16.01
C ASP A 195 9.78 -18.04 17.43
N ALA A 196 9.93 -16.75 17.74
CA ALA A 196 9.41 -16.15 18.98
C ALA A 196 7.91 -15.84 18.93
N GLY A 197 7.22 -16.19 17.83
CA GLY A 197 5.77 -16.11 17.70
C GLY A 197 5.23 -14.83 17.08
N ALA A 198 6.05 -14.04 16.37
CA ALA A 198 5.52 -12.99 15.51
C ALA A 198 4.52 -13.56 14.50
N ASP A 199 3.38 -12.89 14.31
CA ASP A 199 2.35 -13.31 13.36
C ASP A 199 2.79 -12.96 11.93
N PRO A 200 2.99 -13.94 11.02
CA PRO A 200 3.34 -13.66 9.63
C PRO A 200 2.21 -12.97 8.85
N ASN A 201 0.98 -12.95 9.37
CA ASN A 201 -0.17 -12.20 8.83
C ASN A 201 -0.36 -10.84 9.50
N THR A 202 0.62 -10.37 10.29
CA THR A 202 0.60 -9.04 10.89
C THR A 202 0.40 -7.94 9.83
N GLY A 203 -0.23 -6.84 10.25
CA GLY A 203 -0.55 -5.73 9.36
C GLY A 203 -1.38 -4.66 10.06
N TYR A 204 -1.68 -3.59 9.32
CA TYR A 204 -2.45 -2.44 9.79
C TYR A 204 -3.45 -1.96 8.73
N LEU A 205 -4.39 -1.11 9.14
CA LEU A 205 -5.30 -0.42 8.24
C LEU A 205 -4.81 1.02 8.05
N TRP A 206 -4.39 1.37 6.84
CA TRP A 206 -3.90 2.72 6.54
C TRP A 206 -5.04 3.72 6.68
N ARG A 207 -4.91 4.66 7.62
CA ARG A 207 -5.98 5.56 8.06
C ARG A 207 -7.29 4.85 8.42
N GLY A 208 -7.20 3.61 8.94
CA GLY A 208 -8.37 2.79 9.27
C GLY A 208 -9.15 2.29 8.06
N MET A 209 -8.55 2.29 6.86
CA MET A 209 -9.16 1.85 5.61
C MET A 209 -8.67 0.47 5.17
N ALA A 210 -9.57 -0.30 4.54
CA ALA A 210 -9.26 -1.56 3.87
C ALA A 210 -8.84 -1.31 2.39
N PRO A 211 -8.04 -2.20 1.79
CA PRO A 211 -7.49 -3.43 2.38
C PRO A 211 -6.33 -3.16 3.36
N PRO A 212 -5.98 -4.14 4.21
CA PRO A 212 -4.88 -3.98 5.16
C PRO A 212 -3.52 -4.01 4.45
N PHE A 213 -2.59 -3.27 5.00
CA PHE A 213 -1.17 -3.28 4.68
C PHE A 213 -0.49 -4.33 5.56
N THR A 214 -0.10 -5.46 4.97
CA THR A 214 0.46 -6.61 5.71
C THR A 214 1.98 -6.67 5.63
N ALA A 215 2.59 -7.59 6.39
CA ALA A 215 4.02 -7.89 6.26
C ALA A 215 4.43 -8.15 4.79
N LEU A 216 3.64 -8.89 4.02
CA LEU A 216 3.92 -9.15 2.60
C LEU A 216 3.83 -7.88 1.75
N THR A 217 2.88 -6.98 2.02
CA THR A 217 2.81 -5.66 1.39
C THR A 217 4.12 -4.90 1.56
N GLY A 218 4.65 -4.85 2.79
CA GLY A 218 5.95 -4.23 3.07
C GLY A 218 7.12 -4.87 2.32
N VAL A 219 7.14 -6.20 2.25
CA VAL A 219 8.20 -6.94 1.54
C VAL A 219 8.16 -6.68 0.04
N PHE A 220 6.99 -6.82 -0.58
CA PHE A 220 6.85 -6.60 -2.02
C PHE A 220 7.03 -5.14 -2.40
N GLY A 221 6.71 -4.20 -1.49
CA GLY A 221 6.85 -2.78 -1.74
C GLY A 221 6.07 -2.35 -2.99
N GLU A 222 6.55 -1.28 -3.62
CA GLU A 222 5.92 -0.58 -4.73
C GLU A 222 4.50 -0.12 -4.42
N GLY A 223 3.93 0.61 -5.36
CA GLY A 223 2.64 1.27 -5.27
C GLY A 223 2.56 2.32 -6.37
N GLU A 224 1.65 3.28 -6.19
CA GLU A 224 1.40 4.34 -7.16
C GLU A 224 2.64 5.21 -7.43
N GLN A 225 3.58 5.31 -6.48
CA GLN A 225 4.79 6.13 -6.63
C GLN A 225 6.01 5.33 -7.15
N GLY A 226 5.83 4.03 -7.37
CA GLY A 226 6.77 3.20 -8.10
C GLY A 226 8.08 2.81 -7.42
N PRO A 227 8.94 2.06 -8.15
CA PRO A 227 10.04 1.27 -7.59
C PRO A 227 11.19 2.10 -7.01
N ARG A 228 11.21 3.42 -7.23
CA ARG A 228 12.25 4.30 -6.67
C ARG A 228 11.81 5.00 -5.39
N ARG A 229 10.55 5.45 -5.34
CA ARG A 229 9.96 6.06 -4.14
C ARG A 229 9.46 5.01 -3.17
N GLN A 230 8.91 3.92 -3.67
CA GLN A 230 8.41 2.80 -2.89
C GLN A 230 9.11 1.51 -3.37
N PRO A 231 10.44 1.37 -3.28
CA PRO A 231 11.14 0.17 -3.74
C PRO A 231 10.61 -1.08 -3.04
N ARG A 232 10.85 -2.23 -3.67
CA ARG A 232 10.70 -3.53 -3.00
C ARG A 232 11.74 -3.65 -1.90
N HIS A 233 11.51 -4.56 -0.95
CA HIS A 233 12.57 -4.93 -0.01
C HIS A 233 13.77 -5.55 -0.78
N ARG A 234 15.02 -5.28 -0.35
CA ARG A 234 16.24 -5.71 -1.08
C ARG A 234 16.27 -7.20 -1.42
N TYR A 235 15.74 -8.03 -0.51
CA TYR A 235 15.58 -9.49 -0.66
C TYR A 235 14.10 -9.88 -0.64
N ALA A 236 13.27 -9.16 -1.41
CA ALA A 236 11.81 -9.31 -1.39
C ALA A 236 11.38 -10.76 -1.65
N THR A 237 11.94 -11.41 -2.66
CA THR A 237 11.58 -12.79 -3.04
C THR A 237 11.83 -13.77 -1.88
N GLU A 238 13.03 -13.78 -1.32
CA GLU A 238 13.38 -14.73 -0.26
C GLU A 238 12.65 -14.45 1.05
N LEU A 239 12.48 -13.18 1.40
CA LEU A 239 11.74 -12.80 2.61
C LEU A 239 10.25 -13.12 2.47
N ALA A 240 9.65 -12.91 1.29
CA ALA A 240 8.26 -13.28 1.03
C ALA A 240 8.06 -14.81 1.10
N ARG A 241 8.96 -15.60 0.49
CA ARG A 241 8.93 -17.06 0.59
C ARG A 241 9.01 -17.53 2.05
N LEU A 242 9.95 -16.98 2.84
CA LEU A 242 10.05 -17.28 4.26
C LEU A 242 8.73 -16.98 5.00
N LEU A 243 8.11 -15.81 4.77
CA LEU A 243 6.85 -15.47 5.41
C LEU A 243 5.73 -16.44 5.03
N LEU A 244 5.60 -16.79 3.75
CA LEU A 244 4.59 -17.72 3.23
C LEU A 244 4.78 -19.13 3.81
N GLU A 245 6.03 -19.64 3.81
CA GLU A 245 6.41 -20.92 4.43
C GLU A 245 6.09 -20.93 5.94
N ARG A 246 6.17 -19.78 6.59
CA ARG A 246 5.87 -19.62 8.02
C ARG A 246 4.40 -19.29 8.31
N GLY A 247 3.55 -19.23 7.28
CA GLY A 247 2.08 -19.14 7.42
C GLY A 247 1.47 -17.78 7.05
N ALA A 248 2.21 -16.87 6.42
CA ALA A 248 1.61 -15.71 5.77
C ALA A 248 0.65 -16.18 4.68
N HIS A 249 -0.52 -15.55 4.59
CA HIS A 249 -1.51 -15.91 3.60
C HIS A 249 -1.15 -15.30 2.23
N PRO A 250 -1.19 -16.06 1.12
CA PRO A 250 -0.76 -15.55 -0.19
C PRO A 250 -1.70 -14.46 -0.75
N ALA A 251 -2.95 -14.42 -0.28
CA ALA A 251 -3.93 -13.41 -0.64
C ALA A 251 -3.71 -12.04 0.03
N ASP A 252 -2.59 -11.39 -0.26
CA ASP A 252 -2.37 -9.99 0.13
C ASP A 252 -2.97 -9.05 -0.92
N GLN A 253 -4.16 -8.52 -0.66
CA GLN A 253 -4.87 -7.65 -1.60
C GLN A 253 -4.16 -6.30 -1.82
N GLN A 254 -3.49 -5.76 -0.81
CA GLN A 254 -2.77 -4.49 -0.94
C GLN A 254 -1.48 -4.67 -1.76
N ALA A 255 -0.75 -5.77 -1.56
CA ALA A 255 0.41 -6.09 -2.39
C ALA A 255 0.02 -6.32 -3.86
N LEU A 256 -1.06 -7.07 -4.11
CA LEU A 256 -1.59 -7.28 -5.46
C LEU A 256 -1.98 -5.96 -6.13
N TYR A 257 -2.62 -5.04 -5.39
CA TYR A 257 -2.91 -3.70 -5.89
C TYR A 257 -1.63 -2.91 -6.19
N ASN A 258 -0.73 -2.82 -5.22
CA ASN A 258 0.52 -2.04 -5.32
C ASN A 258 1.41 -2.47 -6.49
N ARG A 259 1.38 -3.76 -6.83
CA ARG A 259 2.25 -4.34 -7.84
C ARG A 259 1.62 -4.47 -9.22
N MET A 260 0.34 -4.13 -9.39
CA MET A 260 -0.35 -4.25 -10.69
C MET A 260 0.05 -3.15 -11.70
N PHE A 261 0.55 -2.01 -11.23
CA PHE A 261 0.82 -0.83 -12.07
C PHE A 261 1.92 -1.03 -13.12
N ARG A 262 2.79 -2.03 -12.95
CA ARG A 262 3.94 -2.30 -13.83
C ARG A 262 3.93 -3.75 -14.33
N PRO A 263 4.61 -4.08 -15.43
CA PRO A 263 4.56 -5.42 -16.02
C PRO A 263 5.27 -6.52 -15.20
N ASP A 264 6.08 -6.18 -14.18
CA ASP A 264 6.76 -7.19 -13.37
C ASP A 264 5.79 -8.05 -12.55
N ASP A 265 5.86 -9.36 -12.79
CA ASP A 265 5.02 -10.40 -12.17
C ASP A 265 5.73 -11.24 -11.10
N SER A 266 6.95 -10.87 -10.69
CA SER A 266 7.76 -11.67 -9.76
C SER A 266 7.04 -11.95 -8.42
N HIS A 267 6.23 -11.01 -7.95
CA HIS A 267 5.40 -11.17 -6.77
C HIS A 267 4.27 -12.18 -6.99
N LEU A 268 3.60 -12.17 -8.16
CA LEU A 268 2.54 -13.12 -8.49
C LEU A 268 3.08 -14.53 -8.56
N GLU A 269 4.25 -14.73 -9.20
CA GLU A 269 4.90 -16.04 -9.26
C GLU A 269 5.12 -16.63 -7.86
N VAL A 270 5.68 -15.83 -6.94
CA VAL A 270 5.87 -16.25 -5.54
C VAL A 270 4.54 -16.56 -4.85
N LEU A 271 3.51 -15.74 -5.04
CA LEU A 271 2.21 -15.94 -4.39
C LEU A 271 1.47 -17.17 -4.97
N PHE A 272 1.56 -17.41 -6.27
CA PHE A 272 0.97 -18.58 -6.93
C PHE A 272 1.68 -19.88 -6.53
N ASP A 273 3.00 -19.88 -6.41
CA ASP A 273 3.77 -20.99 -5.83
C ASP A 273 3.25 -21.41 -4.44
N HIS A 274 2.67 -20.46 -3.69
CA HIS A 274 2.12 -20.67 -2.35
C HIS A 274 0.59 -20.72 -2.32
N GLY A 275 -0.05 -20.98 -3.47
CA GLY A 275 -1.46 -21.33 -3.54
C GLY A 275 -2.43 -20.14 -3.58
N LEU A 276 -2.00 -18.95 -4.05
CA LEU A 276 -2.87 -17.78 -4.20
C LEU A 276 -4.21 -18.10 -4.88
N ALA A 277 -4.21 -18.84 -5.99
CA ALA A 277 -5.40 -19.18 -6.76
C ALA A 277 -6.41 -20.06 -6.00
N THR A 278 -5.91 -20.96 -5.15
CA THR A 278 -6.72 -21.99 -4.47
C THR A 278 -6.90 -21.73 -2.97
N SER A 279 -6.30 -20.67 -2.46
CA SER A 279 -6.33 -20.34 -1.04
C SER A 279 -7.75 -20.03 -0.55
N GLY A 280 -8.05 -20.45 0.67
CA GLY A 280 -9.29 -20.09 1.36
C GLY A 280 -9.29 -18.62 1.78
N PRO A 281 -10.27 -18.20 2.61
CA PRO A 281 -10.28 -16.84 3.11
C PRO A 281 -9.05 -16.56 4.00
N SER A 282 -8.43 -15.39 3.84
CA SER A 282 -7.33 -14.95 4.68
C SER A 282 -7.79 -14.61 6.10
N PRO A 283 -6.88 -14.53 7.10
CA PRO A 283 -7.22 -14.01 8.42
C PRO A 283 -7.87 -12.62 8.37
N TRP A 284 -7.45 -11.77 7.42
CA TRP A 284 -8.00 -10.44 7.22
C TRP A 284 -9.37 -10.44 6.57
N GLU A 285 -9.62 -11.31 5.58
CA GLU A 285 -10.96 -11.49 5.00
C GLU A 285 -11.95 -11.99 6.06
N ARG A 286 -11.54 -12.92 6.93
CA ARG A 286 -12.36 -13.33 8.08
C ARG A 286 -12.60 -12.20 9.09
N ARG A 287 -11.57 -11.40 9.37
CA ARG A 287 -11.64 -10.33 10.37
C ARG A 287 -12.48 -9.15 9.91
N LEU A 288 -12.34 -8.72 8.66
CA LEU A 288 -12.97 -7.49 8.15
C LEU A 288 -14.26 -7.77 7.38
N GLY A 289 -14.50 -9.02 6.96
CA GLY A 289 -15.73 -9.45 6.33
C GLY A 289 -16.07 -8.62 5.10
N VAL A 290 -17.28 -8.06 5.09
CA VAL A 290 -17.85 -7.29 3.97
C VAL A 290 -17.10 -6.01 3.61
N ALA A 291 -16.20 -5.53 4.48
CA ALA A 291 -15.34 -4.39 4.18
C ALA A 291 -14.20 -4.76 3.22
N MET A 292 -13.81 -6.04 3.17
CA MET A 292 -12.82 -6.53 2.23
C MET A 292 -13.46 -6.75 0.86
N GLU A 293 -12.67 -6.49 -0.17
CA GLU A 293 -13.03 -6.86 -1.52
C GLU A 293 -13.11 -8.39 -1.65
N SER A 294 -14.07 -8.90 -2.44
CA SER A 294 -14.15 -10.33 -2.73
C SER A 294 -13.02 -10.79 -3.68
N ARG A 295 -12.63 -12.07 -3.61
CA ARG A 295 -11.63 -12.66 -4.52
C ARG A 295 -11.97 -12.44 -6.00
N GLU A 296 -13.25 -12.54 -6.36
CA GLU A 296 -13.75 -12.26 -7.72
C GLU A 296 -13.51 -10.80 -8.13
N GLN A 297 -13.84 -9.86 -7.25
CA GLN A 297 -13.64 -8.43 -7.51
C GLN A 297 -12.15 -8.09 -7.65
N MET A 298 -11.31 -8.68 -6.81
CA MET A 298 -9.85 -8.57 -6.86
C MET A 298 -9.30 -9.10 -8.18
N TRP A 299 -9.71 -10.30 -8.61
CA TRP A 299 -9.26 -10.86 -9.89
C TRP A 299 -9.72 -10.03 -11.07
N ARG A 300 -10.99 -9.61 -11.08
CA ARG A 300 -11.49 -8.72 -12.11
C ARG A 300 -10.65 -7.44 -12.21
N ARG A 301 -10.23 -6.83 -11.09
CA ARG A 301 -9.30 -5.68 -11.12
C ARG A 301 -7.97 -6.05 -11.78
N GLN A 302 -7.35 -7.16 -11.37
CA GLN A 302 -6.05 -7.58 -11.92
C GLN A 302 -6.12 -7.84 -13.43
N VAL A 303 -7.17 -8.53 -13.89
CA VAL A 303 -7.39 -8.85 -15.30
C VAL A 303 -7.65 -7.59 -16.12
N HIS A 304 -8.59 -6.73 -15.69
CA HIS A 304 -8.86 -5.49 -16.42
C HIS A 304 -7.63 -4.58 -16.46
N TRP A 305 -6.92 -4.41 -15.33
CA TRP A 305 -5.71 -3.60 -15.32
C TRP A 305 -4.66 -4.15 -16.29
N ALA A 306 -4.42 -5.47 -16.28
CA ALA A 306 -3.47 -6.09 -17.19
C ALA A 306 -3.89 -5.92 -18.66
N ALA A 307 -5.17 -6.05 -18.98
CA ALA A 307 -5.69 -5.86 -20.34
C ALA A 307 -5.59 -4.40 -20.80
N ASP A 308 -6.03 -3.45 -19.98
CA ASP A 308 -6.01 -2.00 -20.26
C ASP A 308 -4.58 -1.47 -20.47
N HIS A 309 -3.58 -2.17 -19.93
CA HIS A 309 -2.17 -1.80 -20.03
C HIS A 309 -1.36 -2.78 -20.89
N GLY A 310 -1.99 -3.70 -21.64
CA GLY A 310 -1.28 -4.59 -22.56
C GLY A 310 -0.31 -5.59 -21.89
N PHE A 311 -0.46 -5.88 -20.60
CA PHE A 311 0.37 -6.82 -19.85
C PHE A 311 -0.01 -8.28 -20.17
N THR A 312 0.28 -8.69 -21.40
CA THR A 312 -0.04 -10.03 -21.94
C THR A 312 0.58 -11.18 -21.14
N ASP A 313 1.81 -11.02 -20.67
CA ASP A 313 2.48 -12.02 -19.82
C ASP A 313 1.73 -12.25 -18.49
N ARG A 314 1.24 -11.16 -17.88
CA ARG A 314 0.41 -11.23 -16.68
C ARG A 314 -0.90 -11.96 -16.94
N LEU A 315 -1.60 -11.62 -18.03
CA LEU A 315 -2.84 -12.31 -18.41
C LEU A 315 -2.60 -13.81 -18.62
N ALA A 316 -1.51 -14.17 -19.31
CA ALA A 316 -1.12 -15.57 -19.48
C ALA A 316 -0.77 -16.24 -18.15
N LEU A 317 -0.10 -15.55 -17.22
CA LEU A 317 0.16 -16.06 -15.87
C LEU A 317 -1.14 -16.32 -15.09
N LEU A 318 -2.07 -15.36 -15.09
CA LEU A 318 -3.37 -15.51 -14.44
C LEU A 318 -4.16 -16.70 -15.01
N GLU A 319 -4.20 -16.84 -16.34
CA GLU A 319 -4.88 -17.95 -17.02
C GLU A 319 -4.26 -19.31 -16.68
N ARG A 320 -2.93 -19.42 -16.65
CA ARG A 320 -2.22 -20.66 -16.25
C ARG A 320 -2.61 -21.14 -14.85
N HIS A 321 -2.97 -20.21 -13.97
CA HIS A 321 -3.43 -20.52 -12.61
C HIS A 321 -4.96 -20.61 -12.47
N GLY A 322 -5.69 -20.69 -13.59
CA GLY A 322 -7.13 -20.92 -13.62
C GLY A 322 -7.98 -19.70 -13.32
N ILE A 323 -7.40 -18.49 -13.41
CA ILE A 323 -8.17 -17.24 -13.31
C ILE A 323 -8.80 -16.94 -14.67
N ASP A 324 -10.09 -16.66 -14.69
CA ASP A 324 -10.82 -16.32 -15.90
C ASP A 324 -10.36 -14.95 -16.42
N VAL A 325 -9.71 -14.96 -17.58
CA VAL A 325 -9.27 -13.76 -18.32
C VAL A 325 -10.11 -13.52 -19.58
N SER A 326 -11.21 -14.26 -19.76
CA SER A 326 -12.05 -14.13 -20.95
C SER A 326 -12.86 -12.83 -20.93
N GLY A 327 -13.17 -12.32 -22.12
CA GLY A 327 -14.05 -11.14 -22.27
C GLY A 327 -13.39 -9.79 -22.02
N VAL A 328 -12.06 -9.73 -21.85
CA VAL A 328 -11.31 -8.47 -21.88
C VAL A 328 -10.69 -8.24 -23.26
N GLU A 329 -10.75 -6.99 -23.72
CA GLU A 329 -10.01 -6.54 -24.89
C GLU A 329 -8.65 -6.06 -24.43
N ILE A 330 -7.58 -6.63 -24.99
CA ILE A 330 -6.23 -6.23 -24.66
C ILE A 330 -5.96 -4.92 -25.40
N ALA A 331 -5.70 -3.85 -24.64
CA ALA A 331 -5.29 -2.59 -25.23
C ALA A 331 -3.94 -2.80 -25.93
N ASP A 332 -3.91 -2.50 -27.21
CA ASP A 332 -2.64 -2.20 -27.89
C ASP A 332 -2.20 -0.85 -27.33
N GLN A 333 -1.16 -0.81 -26.49
CA GLN A 333 -0.67 0.47 -25.98
C GLN A 333 -0.17 1.29 -27.17
N PRO A 334 -0.90 2.32 -27.61
CA PRO A 334 -0.55 3.00 -28.83
C PRO A 334 0.73 3.80 -28.56
N PHE A 335 1.73 3.60 -29.42
CA PHE A 335 2.85 4.55 -29.47
C PHE A 335 2.28 5.92 -29.87
N PRO A 336 2.70 7.05 -29.26
CA PRO A 336 2.12 8.34 -29.58
C PRO A 336 2.32 8.67 -31.07
N ASP A 337 1.27 9.17 -31.72
CA ASP A 337 1.31 9.58 -33.13
C ASP A 337 2.36 10.68 -33.37
N ASP A 338 2.51 11.59 -32.40
CA ASP A 338 3.57 12.59 -32.35
C ASP A 338 4.41 12.39 -31.07
N PRO A 339 5.68 11.97 -31.16
CA PRO A 339 6.56 11.80 -30.00
C PRO A 339 6.85 13.12 -29.26
N ASN A 340 6.54 14.27 -29.87
CA ASN A 340 6.65 15.61 -29.28
C ASN A 340 5.29 16.25 -28.96
N GLY A 341 4.18 15.51 -29.11
CA GLY A 341 2.86 15.99 -28.76
C GLY A 341 2.81 16.43 -27.30
N ARG A 342 2.20 17.58 -27.01
CA ARG A 342 2.15 18.16 -25.65
C ARG A 342 0.77 17.97 -25.06
N ASP A 343 0.71 17.55 -23.80
CA ASP A 343 -0.54 17.49 -23.03
C ASP A 343 -0.97 18.89 -22.52
N GLU A 344 -2.05 18.93 -21.73
CA GLU A 344 -2.58 20.18 -21.16
C GLU A 344 -1.58 20.92 -20.25
N SER A 345 -0.55 20.23 -19.75
CA SER A 345 0.53 20.80 -18.93
C SER A 345 1.78 21.13 -19.74
N GLY A 346 1.75 20.96 -21.06
CA GLY A 346 2.89 21.16 -21.94
C GLY A 346 3.91 20.00 -21.89
N ALA A 347 3.63 18.93 -21.15
CA ALA A 347 4.52 17.79 -21.03
C ALA A 347 4.42 16.89 -22.28
N THR A 348 5.56 16.37 -22.72
CA THR A 348 5.65 15.42 -23.86
C THR A 348 5.60 13.97 -23.37
N PRO A 349 5.33 12.98 -24.24
CA PRO A 349 5.46 11.56 -23.89
C PRO A 349 6.80 11.21 -23.24
N LEU A 350 7.89 11.89 -23.64
CA LEU A 350 9.22 11.65 -23.06
C LEU A 350 9.31 12.10 -21.60
N HIS A 351 8.61 13.17 -21.20
CA HIS A 351 8.51 13.58 -19.79
C HIS A 351 7.85 12.49 -18.94
N HIS A 352 6.71 11.96 -19.41
CA HIS A 352 5.99 10.90 -18.71
C HIS A 352 6.82 9.61 -18.62
N ALA A 353 7.44 9.20 -19.71
CA ALA A 353 8.34 8.04 -19.73
C ALA A 353 9.54 8.22 -18.78
N ALA A 354 10.09 9.44 -18.72
CA ALA A 354 11.19 9.80 -17.83
C ALA A 354 10.81 9.75 -16.35
N TRP A 355 9.61 10.25 -15.99
CA TRP A 355 9.08 10.19 -14.63
C TRP A 355 8.85 8.74 -14.16
N GLU A 356 8.26 7.90 -15.02
CA GLU A 356 8.01 6.49 -14.72
C GLU A 356 9.29 5.64 -14.74
N GLY A 357 10.34 6.13 -15.41
CA GLY A 357 11.57 5.37 -15.63
C GLY A 357 11.41 4.25 -16.67
N ASP A 358 10.46 4.39 -17.60
CA ASP A 358 10.23 3.40 -18.66
C ASP A 358 11.30 3.52 -19.74
N LEU A 359 12.43 2.82 -19.52
CA LEU A 359 13.59 2.87 -20.42
C LEU A 359 13.23 2.45 -21.85
N ALA A 360 12.39 1.43 -22.00
CA ALA A 360 11.99 0.93 -23.31
C ALA A 360 11.16 1.99 -24.08
N LEU A 361 10.25 2.68 -23.39
CA LEU A 361 9.50 3.77 -23.99
C LEU A 361 10.39 4.99 -24.28
N ILE A 362 11.31 5.35 -23.37
CA ILE A 362 12.29 6.42 -23.60
C ILE A 362 13.10 6.15 -24.87
N GLU A 363 13.67 4.94 -25.03
CA GLU A 363 14.44 4.56 -26.21
C GLU A 363 13.60 4.64 -27.50
N ARG A 364 12.36 4.13 -27.47
CA ARG A 364 11.46 4.16 -28.63
C ARG A 364 11.07 5.59 -29.01
N LEU A 365 10.78 6.44 -28.03
CA LEU A 365 10.44 7.86 -28.25
C LEU A 365 11.61 8.62 -28.85
N LEU A 366 12.83 8.46 -28.30
CA LEU A 366 14.04 9.07 -28.84
C LEU A 366 14.33 8.58 -30.27
N ALA A 367 14.16 7.28 -30.53
CA ALA A 367 14.31 6.71 -31.88
C ALA A 367 13.27 7.26 -32.88
N ALA A 368 12.08 7.64 -32.40
CA ALA A 368 11.04 8.28 -33.20
C ALA A 368 11.23 9.80 -33.38
N GLY A 369 12.27 10.41 -32.80
CA GLY A 369 12.56 11.83 -32.91
C GLY A 369 11.93 12.70 -31.81
N ALA A 370 11.63 12.13 -30.64
CA ALA A 370 11.32 12.92 -29.45
C ALA A 370 12.47 13.89 -29.13
N ASP A 371 12.14 15.13 -28.80
CA ASP A 371 13.08 16.17 -28.38
C ASP A 371 13.39 16.01 -26.88
N PRO A 372 14.61 15.58 -26.52
CA PRO A 372 15.03 15.41 -25.12
C PRO A 372 15.19 16.75 -24.38
N SER A 373 15.19 17.88 -25.10
CA SER A 373 15.33 19.23 -24.55
C SER A 373 14.00 19.98 -24.41
N ALA A 374 12.89 19.36 -24.81
CA ALA A 374 11.56 19.95 -24.66
C ALA A 374 11.31 20.33 -23.20
N ILE A 375 10.68 21.49 -22.98
CA ILE A 375 10.31 21.95 -21.64
C ILE A 375 8.79 21.87 -21.45
N ASP A 376 8.35 21.42 -20.29
CA ASP A 376 6.94 21.45 -19.90
C ASP A 376 6.50 22.87 -19.51
N ASP A 377 5.20 23.18 -19.59
CA ASP A 377 4.68 24.52 -19.25
C ASP A 377 4.45 24.71 -17.75
N ARG A 378 4.29 23.61 -16.99
CA ARG A 378 3.93 23.64 -15.58
C ARG A 378 5.10 24.00 -14.68
N PHE A 379 6.28 23.48 -14.99
CA PHE A 379 7.49 23.62 -14.19
C PHE A 379 8.66 24.22 -15.00
N GLY A 380 8.56 24.27 -16.33
CA GLY A 380 9.65 24.74 -17.17
C GLY A 380 10.85 23.80 -17.14
N THR A 381 10.60 22.49 -17.02
CA THR A 381 11.64 21.47 -16.84
C THR A 381 11.67 20.47 -17.99
N THR A 382 12.80 19.79 -18.15
CA THR A 382 13.02 18.80 -19.21
C THR A 382 12.63 17.38 -18.78
N PRO A 383 12.53 16.41 -19.71
CA PRO A 383 12.37 15.01 -19.35
C PRO A 383 13.49 14.50 -18.43
N LEU A 384 14.74 14.91 -18.65
CA LEU A 384 15.86 14.56 -17.76
C LEU A 384 15.58 15.02 -16.32
N GLN A 385 15.12 16.25 -16.14
CA GLN A 385 14.78 16.79 -14.82
C GLN A 385 13.56 16.09 -14.19
N TRP A 386 12.60 15.63 -14.99
CA TRP A 386 11.52 14.77 -14.52
C TRP A 386 12.04 13.41 -14.02
N ALA A 387 12.99 12.80 -14.74
CA ALA A 387 13.65 11.57 -14.28
C ALA A 387 14.45 11.80 -12.99
N GLU A 388 15.16 12.93 -12.86
CA GLU A 388 15.86 13.30 -11.62
C GLU A 388 14.89 13.46 -10.45
N HIS A 389 13.78 14.17 -10.67
CA HIS A 389 12.75 14.38 -9.66
C HIS A 389 12.04 13.08 -9.25
N GLY A 390 11.79 12.19 -10.22
CA GLY A 390 11.26 10.83 -9.99
C GLY A 390 12.29 9.85 -9.42
N PHE A 391 13.53 10.30 -9.20
CA PHE A 391 14.67 9.48 -8.77
C PHE A 391 15.03 8.33 -9.72
N GLN A 392 14.74 8.43 -11.01
CA GLN A 392 14.89 7.40 -12.03
C GLN A 392 16.32 7.33 -12.58
N SER A 393 17.28 6.83 -11.80
CA SER A 393 18.71 6.90 -12.13
C SER A 393 19.10 6.32 -13.50
N GLU A 394 18.46 5.25 -13.95
CA GLU A 394 18.74 4.67 -15.27
C GLU A 394 18.17 5.54 -16.41
N ALA A 395 16.97 6.12 -16.21
CA ALA A 395 16.41 7.08 -17.14
C ALA A 395 17.23 8.37 -17.19
N VAL A 396 17.75 8.84 -16.04
CA VAL A 396 18.71 9.95 -15.97
C VAL A 396 19.95 9.62 -16.78
N ALA A 397 20.58 8.47 -16.53
CA ALA A 397 21.78 8.04 -17.25
C ALA A 397 21.55 7.90 -18.76
N LEU A 398 20.36 7.45 -19.17
CA LEU A 398 19.96 7.37 -20.57
C LEU A 398 19.77 8.76 -21.17
N LEU A 399 18.94 9.61 -20.56
CA LEU A 399 18.59 10.95 -21.07
C LEU A 399 19.75 11.94 -21.03
N SER A 400 20.69 11.81 -20.08
CA SER A 400 21.91 12.64 -20.04
C SER A 400 22.79 12.48 -21.28
N GLN A 401 22.68 11.36 -22.01
CA GLN A 401 23.40 11.16 -23.27
C GLN A 401 22.82 12.01 -24.43
N TRP A 402 21.64 12.59 -24.23
CA TRP A 402 20.86 13.30 -25.25
C TRP A 402 20.66 14.79 -24.92
N SER A 403 21.06 15.24 -23.74
CA SER A 403 21.05 16.66 -23.38
C SER A 403 22.31 17.37 -23.90
N PRO A 404 22.20 18.52 -24.57
CA PRO A 404 23.36 19.34 -24.89
C PRO A 404 24.00 19.91 -23.60
N GLU A 405 25.34 20.05 -23.60
CA GLU A 405 26.11 20.64 -22.50
C GLU A 405 25.68 22.07 -22.10
#